data_AF-A0A535B332-F1
#
_entry.id   AF-A0A535B332-F1
#
_cell.length_a   1.000
_cell.length_b   1.000
_cell.length_c   1.000
_cell.angle_alpha   90.00
_cell.angle_beta   90.00
_cell.angle_gamma   90.00
#
_symmetry.space_group_name_H-M   'P 1'
#
loop_
_entity.id
_entity.type
_entity.pdbx_description
1 polymer ?
#
loop_
_entity_poly.entity_id
_entity_poly.type
_entity_poly.pdbx_seq_one_letter_code
_entity_poly.pdbx_strand_id
1 'polypeptide(L)'
;MSTLPMPLSYPIFRGRLAGNFPPDSTYGPSTLQSFQRHSSSELDYLNGEIVTLGDRIGRPTPFNAGLLEQGRAVFASGRHLSPKELLEHFRF
;
A
#
# COMPACT_ATOMS: atom_id res chain seq x y z
N MET A 1 9.67 20.83 12.85
CA MET A 1 9.05 20.87 11.52
C MET A 1 7.59 21.22 11.71
N SER A 2 7.11 22.37 11.22
CA SER A 2 5.69 22.71 11.31
C SER A 2 4.91 21.93 10.26
N THR A 3 3.94 21.14 10.70
CA THR A 3 2.98 20.46 9.82
C THR A 3 1.76 21.35 9.64
N LEU A 4 1.33 21.54 8.39
CA LEU A 4 0.07 22.24 8.09
C LEU A 4 -1.11 21.37 8.53
N PRO A 5 -2.14 21.94 9.21
CA PRO A 5 -3.37 21.21 9.52
C PRO A 5 -4.00 20.59 8.27
N MET A 6 -4.53 19.36 8.39
CA MET A 6 -5.08 18.59 7.26
C MET A 6 -6.06 19.37 6.36
N PRO A 7 -7.02 20.17 6.90
CA PRO A 7 -7.96 20.94 6.09
C PRO A 7 -7.29 21.98 5.17
N LEU A 8 -6.10 22.45 5.54
CA LEU A 8 -5.32 23.41 4.75
C LEU A 8 -4.34 22.68 3.82
N SER A 9 -3.75 21.58 4.28
CA SER A 9 -2.81 20.80 3.46
C SER A 9 -3.50 20.13 2.27
N TYR A 10 -4.72 19.61 2.45
CA TYR A 10 -5.43 18.87 1.41
C TYR A 10 -5.68 19.68 0.12
N PRO A 11 -6.29 20.88 0.14
CA PRO A 11 -6.52 21.64 -1.09
C PRO A 11 -5.20 22.10 -1.76
N ILE A 12 -4.17 22.41 -0.97
CA ILE A 12 -2.87 22.87 -1.48
C ILE A 12 -2.12 21.73 -2.17
N PHE A 13 -2.13 20.54 -1.56
CA PHE A 13 -1.31 19.42 -2.00
C PHE A 13 -2.10 18.34 -2.73
N ARG A 14 -3.43 18.37 -2.83
CA ARG A 14 -4.23 17.32 -3.49
C ARG A 14 -3.73 16.93 -4.88
N GLY A 15 -3.28 17.92 -5.68
CA GLY A 15 -2.73 17.68 -7.01
C GLY A 15 -1.36 16.99 -7.02
N ARG A 16 -0.57 17.16 -5.94
CA ARG A 16 0.72 16.48 -5.73
C ARG A 16 0.59 15.18 -4.94
N LEU A 17 -0.37 15.07 -4.03
CA LEU A 17 -0.64 13.86 -3.23
C LEU A 17 -1.17 12.72 -4.10
N ALA A 18 -2.02 13.03 -5.09
CA ALA A 18 -2.43 12.08 -6.12
C ALA A 18 -1.34 11.86 -7.21
N GLY A 19 -0.29 12.69 -7.21
CA GLY A 19 0.68 12.83 -8.31
C GLY A 19 2.14 12.63 -7.87
N ASN A 20 2.41 11.73 -6.92
CA ASN A 20 3.79 11.45 -6.50
C ASN A 20 4.62 10.66 -7.52
N PHE A 21 4.08 10.35 -8.70
CA PHE A 21 4.87 9.94 -9.85
C PHE A 21 4.31 10.63 -11.10
N PRO A 22 5.14 11.30 -11.92
CA PRO A 22 4.75 11.67 -13.27
C PRO A 22 4.12 10.45 -13.97
N PRO A 23 3.05 10.60 -14.76
CA PRO A 23 2.52 9.49 -15.55
C PRO A 23 3.61 8.83 -16.45
N ASP A 24 4.64 9.62 -16.79
CA ASP A 24 5.80 9.21 -17.59
C ASP A 24 7.06 8.91 -16.74
N SER A 25 6.92 8.69 -15.44
CA SER A 25 8.04 8.28 -14.59
C SER A 25 8.61 6.97 -15.12
N THR A 26 9.84 7.00 -15.65
CA THR A 26 10.56 5.83 -16.18
C THR A 26 10.57 4.65 -15.21
N TYR A 27 10.46 4.93 -13.92
CA TYR A 27 10.52 3.92 -12.86
C TYR A 27 9.14 3.57 -12.26
N GLY A 28 8.12 4.42 -12.37
CA GLY A 28 6.83 4.22 -11.66
C GLY A 28 6.96 4.17 -10.12
N PRO A 29 5.91 3.80 -9.37
CA PRO A 29 5.95 3.70 -7.89
C PRO A 29 7.01 2.73 -7.36
N SER A 30 7.59 2.98 -6.19
CA SER A 30 8.58 2.09 -5.53
C SER A 30 8.09 0.64 -5.39
N THR A 31 6.79 0.46 -5.12
CA THR A 31 6.12 -0.84 -5.12
C THR A 31 6.10 -1.49 -6.50
N LEU A 32 5.82 -0.72 -7.56
CA LEU A 32 5.82 -1.22 -8.95
C LEU A 32 7.23 -1.61 -9.39
N GLN A 33 8.24 -0.85 -8.99
CA GLN A 33 9.65 -1.19 -9.24
C GLN A 33 10.07 -2.47 -8.50
N SER A 34 9.59 -2.66 -7.27
CA SER A 34 9.88 -3.89 -6.49
C SER A 34 9.21 -5.10 -7.13
N PHE A 35 7.98 -4.92 -7.62
CA PHE A 35 7.23 -5.91 -8.38
C PHE A 35 7.97 -6.32 -9.66
N GLN A 36 8.38 -5.34 -10.49
CA GLN A 36 9.14 -5.61 -11.72
C GLN A 36 10.47 -6.32 -11.44
N ARG A 37 11.11 -6.05 -10.30
CA ARG A 37 12.38 -6.66 -9.88
C ARG A 37 12.21 -8.01 -9.17
N HIS A 38 10.99 -8.53 -9.02
CA HIS A 38 10.70 -9.76 -8.28
C HIS A 38 11.32 -9.77 -6.85
N SER A 39 11.44 -8.58 -6.25
CA SER A 39 11.98 -8.38 -4.91
C SER A 39 10.85 -8.36 -3.89
N SER A 40 11.17 -8.62 -2.62
CA SER A 40 10.23 -8.34 -1.51
C SER A 40 9.75 -6.89 -1.59
N SER A 41 8.46 -6.69 -1.41
CA SER A 41 7.82 -5.39 -1.60
C SER A 41 7.92 -4.53 -0.35
N GLU A 42 7.89 -3.20 -0.49
CA GLU A 42 7.62 -2.30 0.65
C GLU A 42 6.31 -2.68 1.39
N LEU A 43 5.39 -3.38 0.71
CA LEU A 43 4.20 -3.98 1.34
C LEU A 43 4.54 -4.95 2.46
N ASP A 44 5.56 -5.80 2.29
CA ASP A 44 5.95 -6.79 3.30
C ASP A 44 6.46 -6.12 4.57
N TYR A 45 7.21 -5.03 4.42
CA TYR A 45 7.73 -4.26 5.54
C TYR A 45 6.61 -3.46 6.23
N LEU A 46 5.88 -2.63 5.47
CA LEU A 46 4.90 -1.71 6.04
C LEU A 46 3.66 -2.41 6.61
N ASN A 47 3.03 -3.30 5.82
CA ASN A 47 1.86 -4.02 6.31
C ASN A 47 2.25 -5.16 7.25
N GLY A 48 3.38 -5.85 6.98
CA GLY A 48 3.87 -6.90 7.87
C GLY A 48 4.20 -6.40 9.27
N GLU A 49 4.79 -5.21 9.41
CA GLU A 49 5.06 -4.62 10.73
C GLU A 49 3.75 -4.31 11.48
N ILE A 50 2.76 -3.74 10.81
CA ILE A 50 1.45 -3.45 11.43
C ILE A 50 0.76 -4.75 11.88
N VAL A 51 0.76 -5.78 11.03
CA VAL A 51 0.19 -7.10 11.36
C VAL A 51 0.92 -7.69 12.57
N THR A 52 2.25 -7.69 12.55
CA THR A 52 3.08 -8.20 13.66
C THR A 52 2.82 -7.46 14.97
N LEU A 53 2.72 -6.13 14.93
CA LEU A 53 2.42 -5.32 16.11
C LEU A 53 1.00 -5.58 16.63
N GLY A 54 0.02 -5.71 15.72
CA GLY A 54 -1.36 -6.08 16.04
C GLY A 54 -1.43 -7.42 16.77
N ASP A 55 -0.77 -8.45 16.24
CA ASP A 55 -0.71 -9.78 16.84
C ASP A 55 -0.10 -9.74 18.25
N ARG A 56 0.99 -8.99 18.45
CA ARG A 56 1.64 -8.85 19.77
C ARG A 56 0.72 -8.26 20.84
N ILE A 57 -0.21 -7.39 20.46
CA ILE A 57 -1.14 -6.74 21.40
C ILE A 57 -2.55 -7.35 21.37
N GLY A 58 -2.75 -8.44 20.62
CA GLY A 58 -4.05 -9.08 20.45
C GLY A 58 -5.08 -8.20 19.72
N ARG A 59 -4.64 -7.30 18.84
CA ARG A 59 -5.52 -6.41 18.06
C ARG A 59 -5.57 -6.83 16.60
N PRO A 60 -6.74 -7.23 16.07
CA PRO A 60 -6.89 -7.55 14.65
C PRO A 60 -6.52 -6.38 13.73
N THR A 61 -5.86 -6.68 12.62
CA THR A 61 -5.44 -5.72 11.58
C THR A 61 -5.97 -6.15 10.20
N PRO A 62 -7.29 -6.30 10.03
CA PRO A 62 -7.90 -6.97 8.89
C PRO A 62 -7.53 -6.34 7.54
N PHE A 63 -7.42 -5.02 7.49
CA PHE A 63 -7.02 -4.31 6.28
C PHE A 63 -5.55 -4.55 5.92
N ASN A 64 -4.63 -4.49 6.89
CA ASN A 64 -3.21 -4.70 6.66
C ASN A 64 -2.91 -6.15 6.30
N ALA A 65 -3.56 -7.09 6.97
CA ALA A 65 -3.46 -8.52 6.67
C ALA A 65 -3.97 -8.83 5.25
N GLY A 66 -5.15 -8.31 4.89
CA GLY A 66 -5.70 -8.46 3.54
C GLY A 66 -4.81 -7.86 2.45
N LEU A 67 -4.29 -6.64 2.66
CA LEU A 67 -3.36 -6.00 1.72
C LEU A 67 -2.05 -6.78 1.58
N LEU A 68 -1.52 -7.32 2.69
CA LEU A 68 -0.30 -8.11 2.69
C LEU A 68 -0.47 -9.42 1.92
N GLU A 69 -1.54 -10.15 2.19
CA GLU A 69 -1.86 -11.42 1.53
C GLU A 69 -2.09 -11.23 0.03
N GLN A 70 -3.01 -10.31 -0.33
CA GLN A 70 -3.35 -10.09 -1.72
C GLN A 70 -2.20 -9.44 -2.49
N GLY A 71 -1.42 -8.57 -1.85
CA GLY A 71 -0.18 -8.03 -2.42
C GLY A 71 0.81 -9.13 -2.79
N ARG A 72 1.06 -10.09 -1.91
CA ARG A 72 1.92 -11.25 -2.20
C ARG A 72 1.38 -12.10 -3.35
N ALA A 73 0.05 -12.31 -3.41
CA ALA A 73 -0.58 -13.05 -4.50
C ALA A 73 -0.41 -12.35 -5.86
N VAL A 74 -0.53 -11.01 -5.91
CA VAL A 74 -0.25 -10.22 -7.12
C VAL A 74 1.21 -10.37 -7.53
N PHE A 75 2.15 -10.23 -6.58
CA PHE A 75 3.59 -10.39 -6.84
C PHE A 75 3.94 -11.80 -7.37
N ALA A 76 3.31 -12.85 -6.85
CA ALA A 76 3.57 -14.22 -7.27
C ALA A 76 2.93 -14.57 -8.63
N SER A 77 1.75 -14.04 -8.92
CA SER A 77 0.96 -14.41 -10.11
C SER A 77 1.08 -13.44 -11.28
N GLY A 78 1.53 -12.21 -11.03
CA GLY A 78 1.47 -11.10 -11.97
C GLY A 78 0.06 -10.58 -12.28
N ARG A 79 -0.99 -11.19 -11.72
CA ARG A 79 -2.39 -10.81 -11.98
C ARG A 79 -2.80 -9.68 -11.05
N HIS A 80 -3.13 -8.53 -11.61
CA HIS A 80 -3.63 -7.40 -10.84
C HIS A 80 -5.09 -7.62 -10.39
N LEU A 81 -5.47 -7.02 -9.27
CA LEU A 81 -6.82 -7.01 -8.74
C LEU A 81 -7.46 -5.63 -8.90
N SER A 82 -8.75 -5.59 -9.23
CA SER A 82 -9.55 -4.37 -9.07
C SER A 82 -9.82 -4.08 -7.59
N PRO A 83 -10.15 -2.83 -7.21
CA PRO A 83 -10.49 -2.50 -5.83
C PRO A 83 -11.65 -3.33 -5.27
N LYS A 84 -12.63 -3.70 -6.10
CA LYS A 84 -13.76 -4.52 -5.68
C LYS A 84 -13.33 -5.95 -5.35
N GLU A 85 -12.58 -6.59 -6.25
CA GLU A 85 -12.04 -7.94 -6.03
C GLU A 85 -11.14 -7.97 -4.79
N LEU A 86 -10.31 -6.94 -4.60
CA LEU A 86 -9.45 -6.82 -3.43
C LEU A 86 -10.25 -6.87 -2.12
N LEU A 87 -11.35 -6.13 -2.04
CA LEU A 87 -12.19 -6.06 -0.84
C LEU A 87 -12.94 -7.36 -0.55
N GLU A 88 -13.27 -8.15 -1.57
CA GLU A 88 -13.92 -9.47 -1.40
C GLU A 88 -13.03 -10.47 -0.65
N HIS A 89 -11.71 -10.24 -0.61
CA HIS A 89 -10.76 -11.09 0.09
C HIS A 89 -10.53 -10.69 1.57
N PHE A 90 -11.09 -9.58 2.05
CA PHE A 90 -10.82 -9.09 3.39
C PHE A 90 -11.71 -9.81 4.40
N ARG A 91 -11.11 -10.24 5.52
CA ARG A 91 -11.81 -10.90 6.64
C ARG A 91 -11.81 -9.96 7.84
N PHE A 92 -13.00 -9.67 8.38
CA PHE A 92 -13.21 -8.75 9.50
C PHE A 92 -13.60 -9.50 10.78
#